data_AF-R5BND9-F1
#
_entry.id   AF-R5BND9-F1
#
_cell.length_a   1.000
_cell.length_b   1.000
_cell.length_c   1.000
_cell.angle_alpha   90.00
_cell.angle_beta   90.00
_cell.angle_gamma   90.00
#
_symmetry.space_group_name_H-M   'P 1'
#
loop_
_entity.id
_entity.type
_entity.pdbx_description
1 polymer ?
#
loop_
_entity_poly.entity_id
_entity_poly.type
_entity_poly.pdbx_seq_one_letter_code
_entity_poly.pdbx_strand_id
1 'polypeptide(L)'
;MVSELSGVTKQRQGSISSNELVGNVERSVVQSAHITEPWFWLHNQIKTHVLSMLLDSAKFAWKDDKKYLNYIFDEGTRTFLQMDDNWSYEDFDIFVTDSTKESQAIEQLKSLVQPAMQNGASLLDAAEIFTSDNLSVIKSKLQDIENNRLEQQQAMQEQENQQQQQLIEMQNQVKEEELMLKEAELDLTKYKIDQDNATKITVAQLNAYRGSENMDQDMNGIPDPIEIGNQEIARQKAVSDAMSKQMDLANKARAEENKKELEKRKIAAQEKADKLKATIEKEKIALENRKLQEAKRLQKMKDDAAYKREQLKAKTALKNKVVGESKSKK
;
A
#
# COMPACT_ATOMS: atom_id res chain seq x y z
N MET A 1 -55.04 -20.85 -20.21
CA MET A 1 -55.56 -20.25 -21.45
C MET A 1 -55.11 -18.80 -21.65
N VAL A 2 -55.52 -17.82 -20.82
CA VAL A 2 -55.09 -16.40 -21.02
C VAL A 2 -53.56 -16.23 -20.93
N SER A 3 -52.91 -16.97 -20.03
CA SER A 3 -51.46 -16.93 -19.86
C SER A 3 -50.66 -17.45 -21.06
N GLU A 4 -51.11 -18.55 -21.67
CA GLU A 4 -50.47 -19.13 -22.86
C GLU A 4 -50.64 -18.20 -24.07
N LEU A 5 -51.81 -17.56 -24.20
CA LEU A 5 -52.08 -16.51 -25.19
C LEU A 5 -51.17 -15.29 -25.02
N SER A 6 -50.85 -14.93 -23.77
CA SER A 6 -49.91 -13.84 -23.47
C SER A 6 -48.42 -14.21 -23.62
N GLY A 7 -48.10 -15.43 -24.07
CA GLY A 7 -46.72 -15.90 -24.25
C GLY A 7 -46.04 -16.42 -22.97
N VAL A 8 -46.81 -16.68 -21.91
CA VAL A 8 -46.31 -17.31 -20.68
C VAL A 8 -46.38 -18.83 -20.80
N THR A 9 -45.22 -19.49 -20.78
CA THR A 9 -45.11 -20.95 -20.83
C THR A 9 -45.49 -21.60 -19.50
N LYS A 10 -45.96 -22.85 -19.51
CA LYS A 10 -46.30 -23.60 -18.29
C LYS A 10 -45.10 -23.78 -17.37
N GLN A 11 -43.92 -23.99 -17.95
CA GLN A 11 -42.65 -24.10 -17.22
C GLN A 11 -42.34 -22.81 -16.45
N ARG A 12 -42.62 -21.62 -17.02
CA ARG A 12 -42.46 -20.34 -16.34
C ARG A 12 -43.47 -20.12 -15.20
N GLN A 13 -44.60 -20.82 -15.23
CA GLN A 13 -45.57 -20.84 -14.13
C GLN A 13 -45.20 -21.82 -13.02
N GLY A 14 -44.05 -22.51 -13.12
CA GLY A 14 -43.63 -23.55 -12.18
C GLY A 14 -44.33 -24.90 -12.41
N SER A 15 -45.10 -25.04 -13.49
CA SER A 15 -45.69 -26.33 -13.89
C SER A 15 -44.69 -27.12 -14.74
N ILE A 16 -43.66 -27.65 -14.08
CA ILE A 16 -42.59 -28.46 -14.67
C ILE A 16 -42.93 -29.94 -14.48
N SER A 17 -42.80 -30.75 -15.53
CA SER A 17 -42.98 -32.20 -15.43
C SER A 17 -41.69 -32.88 -14.99
N SER A 18 -41.76 -33.92 -14.13
CA SER A 18 -40.59 -34.64 -13.63
C SER A 18 -39.73 -35.31 -14.70
N ASN A 19 -40.27 -35.45 -15.92
CA ASN A 19 -39.56 -36.04 -17.07
C ASN A 19 -38.92 -34.97 -18.00
N GLU A 20 -39.07 -33.68 -17.71
CA GLU A 20 -38.50 -32.61 -18.54
C GLU A 20 -37.00 -32.41 -18.24
N LEU A 21 -36.20 -32.26 -19.29
CA LEU A 21 -34.77 -31.98 -19.18
C LEU A 21 -34.56 -30.53 -18.72
N VAL A 22 -33.69 -30.31 -17.73
CA VAL A 22 -33.41 -28.97 -17.15
C VAL A 22 -33.10 -27.92 -18.22
N GLY A 23 -32.26 -28.24 -19.21
CA GLY A 23 -31.91 -27.31 -20.28
C GLY A 23 -33.08 -26.93 -21.21
N ASN A 24 -34.08 -27.80 -21.37
CA ASN A 24 -35.29 -27.47 -22.15
C ASN A 24 -36.20 -26.54 -21.35
N VAL A 25 -36.35 -26.79 -20.05
CA VAL A 25 -37.12 -25.93 -19.13
C VAL A 25 -36.52 -24.53 -19.11
N GLU A 26 -35.20 -24.41 -18.90
CA GLU A 26 -34.49 -23.13 -18.90
C GLU A 26 -34.69 -22.35 -20.20
N ARG A 27 -34.54 -23.01 -21.35
CA ARG A 27 -34.74 -22.37 -22.66
C ARG A 27 -36.20 -21.90 -22.84
N SER A 28 -37.19 -22.69 -22.43
CA SER A 28 -38.60 -22.33 -22.48
C SER A 28 -38.97 -21.19 -21.53
N VAL A 29 -38.32 -21.09 -20.37
CA VAL A 29 -38.48 -19.97 -19.43
C VAL A 29 -37.88 -18.69 -20.03
N VAL A 30 -36.67 -18.76 -20.59
CA VAL A 30 -36.00 -17.61 -21.21
C VAL A 30 -36.77 -17.09 -22.43
N GLN A 31 -37.25 -17.97 -23.30
CA GLN A 31 -38.07 -17.57 -24.45
C GLN A 31 -39.36 -16.88 -24.01
N SER A 32 -40.04 -17.44 -23.01
CA SER A 32 -41.24 -16.82 -22.45
C SER A 32 -40.95 -15.45 -21.84
N ALA A 33 -39.82 -15.28 -21.14
CA ALA A 33 -39.40 -14.01 -20.59
C ALA A 33 -39.26 -12.94 -21.68
N HIS A 34 -38.56 -13.24 -22.78
CA HIS A 34 -38.41 -12.33 -23.92
C HIS A 34 -39.75 -11.95 -24.57
N ILE A 35 -40.68 -12.91 -24.73
CA ILE A 35 -42.00 -12.61 -25.32
C ILE A 35 -42.78 -11.60 -24.47
N THR A 36 -42.68 -11.71 -23.14
CA THR A 36 -43.40 -10.82 -22.23
C THR A 36 -42.68 -9.52 -21.89
N GLU A 37 -41.39 -9.39 -22.26
CA GLU A 37 -40.53 -8.28 -21.86
C GLU A 37 -41.12 -6.89 -22.20
N PRO A 38 -41.73 -6.65 -23.39
CA PRO A 38 -42.35 -5.36 -23.70
C PRO A 38 -43.48 -4.98 -22.74
N TRP A 39 -44.28 -5.96 -22.29
CA TRP A 39 -45.39 -5.74 -21.36
C TRP A 39 -44.89 -5.39 -19.97
N PHE A 40 -43.87 -6.08 -19.48
CA PHE A 40 -43.23 -5.78 -18.20
C PHE A 40 -42.51 -4.43 -18.23
N TRP A 41 -41.87 -4.09 -19.35
CA TRP A 41 -41.26 -2.79 -19.55
C TRP A 41 -42.29 -1.67 -19.46
N LEU A 42 -43.41 -1.77 -20.20
CA LEU A 42 -44.50 -0.80 -20.12
C LEU A 42 -45.06 -0.67 -18.69
N HIS A 43 -45.25 -1.80 -18.01
CA HIS A 43 -45.73 -1.80 -16.64
C HIS A 43 -44.74 -1.12 -15.68
N ASN A 44 -43.43 -1.32 -15.87
CA ASN A 44 -42.41 -0.64 -15.09
C ASN A 44 -42.39 0.88 -15.35
N GLN A 45 -42.61 1.32 -16.59
CA GLN A 45 -42.76 2.76 -16.90
C GLN A 45 -43.94 3.38 -16.16
N ILE A 46 -45.08 2.67 -16.12
CA ILE A 46 -46.26 3.13 -15.37
C ILE A 46 -45.94 3.20 -13.87
N LYS A 47 -45.25 2.20 -13.31
CA LYS A 47 -44.82 2.24 -11.91
C LYS A 47 -43.93 3.45 -11.62
N THR A 48 -42.92 3.67 -12.45
CA THR A 48 -42.04 4.84 -12.34
C THR A 48 -42.86 6.11 -12.34
N HIS A 49 -43.74 6.29 -13.31
CA HIS A 49 -44.58 7.49 -13.41
C HIS A 49 -45.49 7.70 -12.19
N VAL A 50 -46.19 6.65 -11.73
CA VAL A 50 -47.07 6.72 -10.56
C VAL A 50 -46.27 7.05 -9.29
N LEU A 51 -45.11 6.42 -9.12
CA LEU A 51 -44.26 6.66 -7.96
C LEU A 51 -43.63 8.07 -8.01
N SER A 52 -43.22 8.56 -9.19
CA SER A 52 -42.73 9.94 -9.36
C SER A 52 -43.83 10.94 -9.05
N MET A 53 -45.05 10.75 -9.55
CA MET A 53 -46.19 11.60 -9.21
C MET A 53 -46.51 11.59 -7.71
N LEU A 54 -46.41 10.42 -7.06
CA LEU A 54 -46.59 10.30 -5.62
C LEU A 54 -45.50 11.06 -4.86
N LEU A 55 -44.25 10.95 -5.31
CA LEU A 55 -43.10 11.63 -4.72
C LEU A 55 -43.23 13.15 -4.85
N ASP A 56 -43.59 13.66 -6.03
CA ASP A 56 -43.81 15.08 -6.27
C ASP A 56 -44.98 15.62 -5.46
N SER A 57 -46.07 14.85 -5.37
CA SER A 57 -47.22 15.18 -4.52
C SER A 57 -46.83 15.21 -3.04
N ALA A 58 -45.98 14.29 -2.59
CA ALA A 58 -45.45 14.26 -1.23
C ALA A 58 -44.53 15.47 -0.95
N LYS A 59 -43.62 15.80 -1.88
CA LYS A 59 -42.77 17.02 -1.79
C LYS A 59 -43.62 18.28 -1.65
N PHE A 60 -44.68 18.39 -2.46
CA PHE A 60 -45.59 19.52 -2.40
C PHE A 60 -46.34 19.59 -1.07
N ALA A 61 -46.90 18.47 -0.60
CA ALA A 61 -47.66 18.41 0.64
C ALA A 61 -46.80 18.70 1.89
N TRP A 62 -45.49 18.42 1.83
CA TRP A 62 -44.56 18.56 2.95
C TRP A 62 -43.68 19.82 2.87
N LYS A 63 -43.91 20.68 1.86
CA LYS A 63 -43.14 21.89 1.61
C LYS A 63 -43.15 22.88 2.78
N ASP A 64 -44.29 23.03 3.43
CA ASP A 64 -44.51 24.06 4.46
C ASP A 64 -44.41 23.52 5.90
N ASP A 65 -44.39 22.19 6.08
CA ASP A 65 -44.50 21.55 7.39
C ASP A 65 -43.30 20.62 7.64
N LYS A 66 -42.23 21.15 8.23
CA LYS A 66 -41.05 20.36 8.62
C LYS A 66 -41.40 19.47 9.79
N LYS A 67 -41.86 18.25 9.50
CA LYS A 67 -42.18 17.25 10.51
C LYS A 67 -41.24 16.06 10.42
N TYR A 68 -40.75 15.69 11.59
CA TYR A 68 -40.01 14.47 11.85
C TYR A 68 -40.75 13.25 11.30
N LEU A 69 -40.10 12.49 10.43
CA LEU A 69 -40.59 11.23 9.88
C LEU A 69 -40.31 10.09 10.84
N ASN A 70 -41.35 9.39 11.25
CA ASN A 70 -41.17 8.14 11.98
C ASN A 70 -40.85 7.02 10.98
N TYR A 71 -39.60 6.54 11.01
CA TYR A 71 -39.14 5.43 10.18
C TYR A 71 -38.76 4.24 11.06
N ILE A 72 -39.13 3.04 10.62
CA ILE A 72 -38.80 1.79 11.31
C ILE A 72 -37.80 1.05 10.43
N PHE A 73 -36.56 0.91 10.90
CA PHE A 73 -35.54 0.12 10.23
C PHE A 73 -35.86 -1.37 10.29
N ASP A 74 -35.25 -2.15 9.40
CA ASP A 74 -35.42 -3.61 9.32
C ASP A 74 -35.09 -4.34 10.64
N GLU A 75 -34.20 -3.78 11.46
CA GLU A 75 -33.89 -4.29 12.80
C GLU A 75 -34.98 -4.01 13.85
N GLY A 76 -36.08 -3.36 13.47
CA GLY A 76 -37.20 -2.99 14.32
C GLY A 76 -36.97 -1.72 15.16
N THR A 77 -35.87 -1.02 14.92
CA THR A 77 -35.53 0.25 15.60
C THR A 77 -36.33 1.38 14.99
N ARG A 78 -37.05 2.16 15.81
CA ARG A 78 -37.79 3.35 15.38
C ARG A 78 -36.90 4.58 15.48
N THR A 79 -36.76 5.33 14.41
CA THR A 79 -36.05 6.61 14.38
C THR A 79 -36.97 7.72 13.93
N PHE A 80 -36.70 8.93 14.41
CA PHE A 80 -37.31 10.15 13.90
C PHE A 80 -36.31 10.82 12.96
N LEU A 81 -36.56 10.72 11.66
CA LEU A 81 -35.77 11.39 10.62
C LEU A 81 -36.20 12.85 10.58
N GLN A 82 -35.26 13.77 10.80
CA GLN A 82 -35.49 15.18 10.51
C GLN A 82 -35.21 15.41 9.04
N MET A 83 -36.22 15.88 8.29
CA MET A 83 -36.05 16.28 6.90
C MET A 83 -35.27 17.59 6.84
N ASP A 84 -34.28 17.66 5.95
CA ASP A 84 -33.55 18.90 5.68
C ASP A 84 -34.43 19.91 4.93
N ASP A 85 -34.13 21.20 5.13
CA ASP A 85 -34.85 22.33 4.55
C ASP A 85 -34.87 22.32 3.01
N ASN A 86 -33.91 21.64 2.40
CA ASN A 86 -33.73 21.57 0.96
C ASN A 86 -34.49 20.41 0.29
N TRP A 87 -35.12 19.51 1.07
CA TRP A 87 -35.81 18.31 0.57
C TRP A 87 -36.85 18.62 -0.52
N SER A 88 -37.57 19.72 -0.39
CA SER A 88 -38.61 20.12 -1.35
C SER A 88 -38.07 20.62 -2.69
N TYR A 89 -36.79 20.98 -2.75
CA TYR A 89 -36.13 21.56 -3.92
C TYR A 89 -35.13 20.62 -4.59
N GLU A 90 -34.83 19.47 -3.98
CA GLU A 90 -33.98 18.45 -4.56
C GLU A 90 -34.72 17.65 -5.62
N ASP A 91 -34.05 17.39 -6.75
CA ASP A 91 -34.55 16.51 -7.79
C ASP A 91 -34.34 15.06 -7.33
N PHE A 92 -35.44 14.34 -7.17
CA PHE A 92 -35.41 12.91 -6.84
C PHE A 92 -35.94 12.15 -8.05
N ASP A 93 -35.22 11.09 -8.40
CA ASP A 93 -35.62 10.18 -9.47
C ASP A 93 -35.84 8.77 -8.90
N ILE A 94 -36.71 8.00 -9.54
CA ILE A 94 -37.11 6.67 -9.10
C ILE A 94 -36.68 5.65 -10.13
N PHE A 95 -35.70 4.83 -9.75
CA PHE A 95 -35.20 3.74 -10.58
C PHE A 95 -35.93 2.45 -10.25
N VAL A 96 -36.65 1.89 -11.23
CA VAL A 96 -37.27 0.56 -11.11
C VAL A 96 -36.30 -0.45 -11.72
N THR A 97 -35.66 -1.25 -10.86
CA THR A 97 -34.78 -2.34 -11.28
C THR A 97 -35.48 -3.69 -11.16
N ASP A 98 -34.96 -4.68 -11.91
CA ASP A 98 -35.38 -6.07 -11.80
C ASP A 98 -34.42 -6.79 -10.84
N SER A 99 -34.94 -7.28 -9.72
CA SER A 99 -34.17 -7.99 -8.70
C SER A 99 -33.42 -9.21 -9.25
N THR A 100 -33.91 -9.83 -10.34
CA THR A 100 -33.28 -10.99 -10.96
C THR A 100 -32.02 -10.59 -11.72
N LYS A 101 -32.11 -9.53 -12.55
CA LYS A 101 -30.96 -9.00 -13.29
C LYS A 101 -29.92 -8.43 -12.33
N GLU A 102 -30.38 -7.78 -11.27
CA GLU A 102 -29.51 -7.23 -10.22
C GLU A 102 -28.81 -8.34 -9.42
N SER A 103 -29.52 -9.40 -9.05
CA SER A 103 -28.91 -10.58 -8.40
C SER A 103 -27.85 -11.24 -9.28
N GLN A 104 -28.13 -11.41 -10.58
CA GLN A 104 -27.14 -11.94 -11.53
C GLN A 104 -25.92 -11.02 -11.67
N ALA A 105 -26.12 -9.70 -11.72
CA ALA A 105 -25.02 -8.74 -11.76
C ALA A 105 -24.18 -8.78 -10.48
N ILE A 106 -24.83 -8.90 -9.31
CA ILE A 106 -24.15 -9.07 -8.02
C ILE A 106 -23.35 -10.36 -7.99
N GLU A 107 -23.89 -11.49 -8.48
CA GLU A 107 -23.15 -12.75 -8.57
C GLU A 107 -21.93 -12.63 -9.50
N GLN A 108 -22.08 -11.97 -10.65
CA GLN A 108 -20.97 -11.69 -11.56
C GLN A 108 -19.90 -10.83 -10.89
N LEU A 109 -20.27 -9.77 -10.17
CA LEU A 109 -19.30 -8.94 -9.42
C LEU A 109 -18.64 -9.73 -8.28
N LYS A 110 -19.40 -10.56 -7.56
CA LYS A 110 -18.86 -11.47 -6.53
C LYS A 110 -17.84 -12.44 -7.12
N SER A 111 -18.02 -12.88 -8.37
CA SER A 111 -17.03 -13.72 -9.06
C SER A 111 -15.71 -12.99 -9.34
N LEU A 112 -15.73 -11.67 -9.55
CA LEU A 112 -14.54 -10.84 -9.79
C LEU A 112 -13.70 -10.61 -8.51
N VAL A 113 -14.26 -10.85 -7.33
CA VAL A 113 -13.53 -10.76 -6.06
C VAL A 113 -12.38 -11.75 -6.00
N GLN A 114 -12.56 -12.96 -6.54
CA GLN A 114 -11.51 -13.99 -6.54
C GLN A 114 -10.25 -13.55 -7.32
N PRO A 115 -10.37 -13.10 -8.59
CA PRO A 115 -9.27 -12.44 -9.29
C PRO A 115 -8.71 -11.21 -8.56
N ALA A 116 -9.56 -10.39 -7.93
CA ALA A 116 -9.10 -9.20 -7.22
C ALA A 116 -8.20 -9.55 -6.02
N MET A 117 -8.53 -10.61 -5.26
CA MET A 117 -7.69 -11.08 -4.15
C MET A 117 -6.32 -11.58 -4.61
N GLN A 118 -6.24 -12.26 -5.76
CA GLN A 118 -4.95 -12.68 -6.33
C GLN A 118 -4.06 -11.48 -6.70
N ASN A 119 -4.69 -10.34 -7.00
CA ASN A 119 -4.03 -9.10 -7.40
C ASN A 119 -3.84 -8.09 -6.25
N GLY A 120 -3.98 -8.53 -4.99
CA GLY A 120 -3.65 -7.72 -3.81
C GLY A 120 -4.83 -7.10 -3.06
N ALA A 121 -6.09 -7.42 -3.40
CA ALA A 121 -7.23 -7.00 -2.60
C ALA A 121 -7.25 -7.66 -1.21
N SER A 122 -7.69 -6.92 -0.18
CA SER A 122 -7.77 -7.44 1.18
C SER A 122 -8.90 -8.45 1.35
N LEU A 123 -8.70 -9.44 2.23
CA LEU A 123 -9.76 -10.38 2.63
C LEU A 123 -10.95 -9.66 3.27
N LEU A 124 -10.73 -8.51 3.90
CA LEU A 124 -11.79 -7.68 4.46
C LEU A 124 -12.67 -7.09 3.35
N ASP A 125 -12.05 -6.55 2.30
CA ASP A 125 -12.78 -5.96 1.18
C ASP A 125 -13.60 -7.04 0.44
N ALA A 126 -13.04 -8.25 0.32
CA ALA A 126 -13.76 -9.41 -0.20
C ALA A 126 -14.98 -9.76 0.66
N ALA A 127 -14.83 -9.82 1.98
CA ALA A 127 -15.93 -10.12 2.90
C ALA A 127 -17.05 -9.07 2.80
N GLU A 128 -16.70 -7.78 2.75
CA GLU A 128 -17.67 -6.69 2.58
C GLU A 128 -18.47 -6.82 1.28
N ILE A 129 -17.80 -7.14 0.17
CA ILE A 129 -18.46 -7.36 -1.13
C ILE A 129 -19.39 -8.59 -1.07
N PHE A 130 -18.97 -9.69 -0.44
CA PHE A 130 -19.81 -10.88 -0.33
C PHE A 130 -21.06 -10.65 0.51
N THR A 131 -20.98 -9.83 1.56
CA THR A 131 -22.11 -9.47 2.44
C THR A 131 -22.97 -8.34 1.90
N SER A 132 -22.50 -7.62 0.88
CA SER A 132 -23.27 -6.54 0.28
C SER A 132 -24.28 -7.08 -0.73
N ASP A 133 -25.50 -6.56 -0.63
CA ASP A 133 -26.61 -6.87 -1.55
C ASP A 133 -26.95 -5.67 -2.46
N ASN A 134 -26.14 -4.61 -2.40
CA ASN A 134 -26.34 -3.40 -3.21
C ASN A 134 -25.22 -3.27 -4.25
N LEU A 135 -25.61 -3.25 -5.52
CA LEU A 135 -24.69 -3.17 -6.66
C LEU A 135 -23.79 -1.92 -6.61
N SER A 136 -24.35 -0.77 -6.22
CA SER A 136 -23.62 0.50 -6.14
C SER A 136 -22.53 0.46 -5.06
N VAL A 137 -22.83 -0.15 -3.91
CA VAL A 137 -21.86 -0.32 -2.82
C VAL A 137 -20.73 -1.24 -3.27
N ILE A 138 -21.05 -2.37 -3.90
CA ILE A 138 -20.05 -3.31 -4.43
C ILE A 138 -19.17 -2.61 -5.48
N LYS A 139 -19.75 -1.85 -6.40
CA LYS A 139 -19.02 -1.12 -7.44
C LYS A 139 -18.08 -0.07 -6.83
N SER A 140 -18.55 0.71 -5.86
CA SER A 140 -17.72 1.70 -5.15
C SER A 140 -16.53 1.01 -4.48
N LYS A 141 -16.77 -0.11 -3.79
CA LYS A 141 -15.71 -0.88 -3.11
C LYS A 141 -14.70 -1.46 -4.08
N LEU A 142 -15.15 -2.01 -5.22
CA LEU A 142 -14.24 -2.49 -6.27
C LEU A 142 -13.39 -1.35 -6.85
N GLN A 143 -13.98 -0.16 -7.03
CA GLN A 143 -13.25 1.02 -7.47
C GLN A 143 -12.21 1.47 -6.42
N ASP A 144 -12.55 1.43 -5.13
CA ASP A 144 -11.62 1.76 -4.05
C ASP A 144 -10.44 0.77 -4.02
N ILE A 145 -10.70 -0.53 -4.21
CA ILE A 145 -9.64 -1.56 -4.31
C ILE A 145 -8.72 -1.25 -5.50
N GLU A 146 -9.27 -0.88 -6.65
CA GLU A 146 -8.48 -0.57 -7.85
C GLU A 146 -7.64 0.71 -7.67
N ASN A 147 -8.21 1.74 -7.03
CA ASN A 147 -7.49 2.97 -6.70
C ASN A 147 -6.35 2.70 -5.72
N ASN A 148 -6.60 1.96 -4.65
CA ASN A 148 -5.57 1.56 -3.69
C ASN A 148 -4.45 0.76 -4.36
N ARG A 149 -4.79 -0.08 -5.34
CA ARG A 149 -3.80 -0.82 -6.15
C ARG A 149 -2.95 0.14 -6.97
N LEU A 150 -3.56 1.11 -7.66
CA LEU A 150 -2.83 2.09 -8.46
C LEU A 150 -1.89 2.93 -7.58
N GLU A 151 -2.35 3.36 -6.41
CA GLU A 151 -1.53 4.09 -5.45
C GLU A 151 -0.36 3.24 -4.93
N GLN A 152 -0.58 1.97 -4.58
CA GLN A 152 0.49 1.06 -4.17
C GLN A 152 1.48 0.81 -5.30
N GLN A 153 1.00 0.67 -6.54
CA GLN A 153 1.85 0.43 -7.71
C GLN A 153 2.69 1.67 -8.04
N GLN A 154 2.11 2.87 -7.94
CA GLN A 154 2.82 4.14 -8.07
C GLN A 154 3.85 4.33 -6.95
N ALA A 155 3.48 4.06 -5.70
CA ALA A 155 4.41 4.16 -4.57
C ALA A 155 5.59 3.19 -4.71
N MET A 156 5.34 1.97 -5.19
CA MET A 156 6.40 0.99 -5.45
C MET A 156 7.31 1.43 -6.60
N GLN A 157 6.74 2.01 -7.66
CA GLN A 157 7.51 2.53 -8.79
C GLN A 157 8.32 3.78 -8.44
N GLU A 158 7.78 4.67 -7.61
CA GLU A 158 8.53 5.79 -7.04
C GLU A 158 9.66 5.32 -6.13
N GLN A 159 9.42 4.28 -5.32
CA GLN A 159 10.45 3.70 -4.46
C GLN A 159 11.56 3.01 -5.27
N GLU A 160 11.21 2.28 -6.33
CA GLU A 160 12.19 1.70 -7.26
C GLU A 160 13.00 2.80 -7.97
N ASN A 161 12.34 3.86 -8.44
CA ASN A 161 13.03 4.99 -9.06
C ASN A 161 13.97 5.70 -8.08
N GLN A 162 13.56 5.89 -6.82
CA GLN A 162 14.43 6.47 -5.79
C GLN A 162 15.62 5.56 -5.46
N GLN A 163 15.40 4.24 -5.36
CA GLN A 163 16.49 3.29 -5.15
C GLN A 163 17.45 3.26 -6.33
N GLN A 164 16.93 3.32 -7.56
CA GLN A 164 17.75 3.32 -8.77
C GLN A 164 18.55 4.63 -8.90
N GLN A 165 17.95 5.78 -8.55
CA GLN A 165 18.68 7.05 -8.46
C GLN A 165 19.79 7.01 -7.42
N GLN A 166 19.52 6.50 -6.21
CA GLN A 166 20.56 6.35 -5.18
C GLN A 166 21.68 5.41 -5.61
N LEU A 167 21.37 4.33 -6.34
CA LEU A 167 22.37 3.41 -6.89
C LEU A 167 23.23 4.09 -7.95
N ILE A 168 22.64 4.88 -8.84
CA ILE A 168 23.37 5.64 -9.88
C ILE A 168 24.27 6.69 -9.23
N GLU A 169 23.77 7.41 -8.23
CA GLU A 169 24.52 8.44 -7.51
C GLU A 169 25.71 7.84 -6.74
N MET A 170 25.50 6.70 -6.09
CA MET A 170 26.57 5.93 -5.44
C MET A 170 27.58 5.39 -6.46
N GLN A 171 27.12 4.90 -7.62
CA GLN A 171 27.99 4.39 -8.66
C GLN A 171 28.86 5.51 -9.28
N ASN A 172 28.32 6.72 -9.39
CA ASN A 172 29.06 7.90 -9.83
C ASN A 172 30.12 8.31 -8.79
N GLN A 173 29.78 8.34 -7.49
CA GLN A 173 30.74 8.64 -6.42
C GLN A 173 31.90 7.64 -6.39
N VAL A 174 31.62 6.34 -6.52
CA VAL A 174 32.66 5.30 -6.57
C VAL A 174 33.57 5.50 -7.79
N LYS A 175 33.02 5.84 -8.95
CA LYS A 175 33.81 6.15 -10.15
C LYS A 175 34.69 7.38 -9.98
N GLU A 176 34.20 8.40 -9.30
CA GLU A 176 34.91 9.65 -9.05
C GLU A 176 36.08 9.43 -8.06
N GLU A 177 35.84 8.65 -7.00
CA GLU A 177 36.90 8.19 -6.09
C GLU A 177 37.95 7.31 -6.80
N GLU A 178 37.51 6.39 -7.68
CA GLU A 178 38.41 5.53 -8.45
C GLU A 178 39.29 6.33 -9.42
N LEU A 179 38.74 7.37 -10.07
CA LEU A 179 39.50 8.30 -10.91
C LEU A 179 40.53 9.10 -10.10
N MET A 180 40.16 9.63 -8.94
CA MET A 180 41.11 10.35 -8.07
C MET A 180 42.23 9.43 -7.57
N LEU A 181 41.91 8.18 -7.23
CA LEU A 181 42.91 7.21 -6.79
C LEU A 181 43.88 6.86 -7.92
N LYS A 182 43.37 6.76 -9.15
CA LYS A 182 44.16 6.53 -10.35
C LYS A 182 45.06 7.72 -10.71
N GLU A 183 44.60 8.95 -10.54
CA GLU A 183 45.44 10.15 -10.68
C GLU A 183 46.56 10.18 -9.64
N ALA A 184 46.25 9.88 -8.38
CA ALA A 184 47.24 9.81 -7.31
C ALA A 184 48.30 8.72 -7.56
N GLU A 185 47.91 7.55 -8.09
CA GLU A 185 48.85 6.51 -8.52
C GLU A 185 49.74 7.00 -9.66
N LEU A 186 49.16 7.70 -10.64
CA LEU A 186 49.90 8.22 -11.80
C LEU A 186 50.94 9.27 -11.38
N ASP A 187 50.61 10.15 -10.44
CA ASP A 187 51.58 11.10 -9.89
C ASP A 187 52.66 10.42 -9.03
N LEU A 188 52.31 9.36 -8.30
CA LEU A 188 53.28 8.58 -7.53
C LEU A 188 54.26 7.83 -8.45
N THR A 189 53.77 7.34 -9.61
CA THR A 189 54.65 6.73 -10.62
C THR A 189 55.56 7.75 -11.31
N LYS A 190 55.07 8.96 -11.63
CA LYS A 190 55.94 10.05 -12.11
C LYS A 190 57.03 10.38 -11.08
N TYR A 191 56.67 10.53 -9.81
CA TYR A 191 57.63 10.80 -8.74
C TYR A 191 58.71 9.71 -8.64
N LYS A 192 58.33 8.43 -8.73
CA LYS A 192 59.30 7.32 -8.76
C LYS A 192 60.21 7.38 -9.98
N ILE A 193 59.69 7.67 -11.17
CA ILE A 193 60.47 7.78 -12.40
C ILE A 193 61.45 8.96 -12.31
N ASP A 194 61.02 10.10 -11.78
CA ASP A 194 61.88 11.28 -11.60
C ASP A 194 62.97 11.02 -10.57
N GLN A 195 62.65 10.32 -9.47
CA GLN A 195 63.67 9.87 -8.52
C GLN A 195 64.67 8.94 -9.19
N ASP A 196 64.21 7.90 -9.90
CA ASP A 196 65.08 6.92 -10.57
C ASP A 196 65.96 7.57 -11.63
N ASN A 197 65.44 8.56 -12.36
CA ASN A 197 66.20 9.36 -13.32
C ASN A 197 67.23 10.23 -12.62
N ALA A 198 66.88 10.86 -11.49
CA ALA A 198 67.85 11.60 -10.67
C ALA A 198 68.95 10.67 -10.16
N THR A 199 68.61 9.47 -9.66
CA THR A 199 69.59 8.47 -9.20
C THR A 199 70.51 8.04 -10.35
N LYS A 200 69.97 7.80 -11.55
CA LYS A 200 70.76 7.48 -12.76
C LYS A 200 71.66 8.63 -13.20
N ILE A 201 71.22 9.88 -13.10
CA ILE A 201 72.05 11.06 -13.38
C ILE A 201 73.20 11.16 -12.37
N THR A 202 72.94 10.97 -11.08
CA THR A 202 74.00 10.94 -10.06
C THR A 202 74.98 9.78 -10.28
N VAL A 203 74.50 8.59 -10.66
CA VAL A 203 75.36 7.44 -10.99
C VAL A 203 76.18 7.69 -12.26
N ALA A 204 75.61 8.36 -13.27
CA ALA A 204 76.32 8.76 -14.48
C ALA A 204 77.37 9.85 -14.20
N GLN A 205 77.06 10.84 -13.34
CA GLN A 205 78.01 11.84 -12.86
C GLN A 205 79.14 11.19 -12.04
N LEU A 206 78.83 10.26 -11.14
CA LEU A 206 79.83 9.49 -10.38
C LEU A 206 80.74 8.67 -11.31
N ASN A 207 80.19 8.06 -12.36
CA ASN A 207 80.99 7.35 -13.36
C ASN A 207 81.84 8.30 -14.24
N ALA A 208 81.39 9.53 -14.49
CA ALA A 208 82.17 10.55 -15.20
C ALA A 208 83.34 11.08 -14.35
N TYR A 209 83.17 11.18 -13.03
CA TYR A 209 84.26 11.52 -12.10
C TYR A 209 85.36 10.45 -12.00
N ARG A 210 85.09 9.22 -12.47
CA ARG A 210 86.03 8.09 -12.50
C ARG A 210 87.18 8.25 -13.51
N GLY A 211 87.09 9.24 -14.41
CA GLY A 211 88.12 9.57 -15.42
C GLY A 211 89.04 10.75 -15.05
N SER A 212 88.86 11.37 -13.88
CA SER A 212 89.67 12.50 -13.38
C SER A 212 90.78 12.02 -12.46
N GLU A 213 92.00 12.50 -12.70
CA GLU A 213 93.28 12.08 -12.11
C GLU A 213 93.33 12.02 -10.56
N ASN A 214 94.00 10.97 -10.06
CA ASN A 214 94.59 10.78 -8.73
C ASN A 214 94.00 11.56 -7.54
N MET A 215 93.00 10.98 -6.87
CA MET A 215 92.59 11.35 -5.51
C MET A 215 92.28 10.12 -4.64
N ASP A 216 93.23 9.20 -4.55
CA ASP A 216 93.28 8.14 -3.53
C ASP A 216 94.36 8.56 -2.53
N GLN A 217 93.96 9.18 -1.41
CA GLN A 217 94.88 9.69 -0.38
C GLN A 217 95.30 8.63 0.64
N ASP A 218 94.58 7.52 0.74
CA ASP A 218 94.81 6.47 1.75
C ASP A 218 95.50 5.20 1.18
N MET A 219 95.77 5.17 -0.13
CA MET A 219 96.44 4.08 -0.85
C MET A 219 95.75 2.71 -0.67
N ASN A 220 94.42 2.69 -0.61
CA ASN A 220 93.66 1.43 -0.55
C ASN A 220 93.26 0.89 -1.95
N GLY A 221 93.56 1.62 -3.03
CA GLY A 221 93.27 1.21 -4.41
C GLY A 221 91.85 1.56 -4.88
N ILE A 222 91.11 2.37 -4.12
CA ILE A 222 89.78 2.88 -4.44
C ILE A 222 89.80 4.41 -4.24
N PRO A 223 89.42 5.24 -5.23
CA PRO A 223 89.32 6.68 -5.02
C PRO A 223 88.32 7.02 -3.89
N ASP A 224 88.72 7.83 -2.90
CA ASP A 224 87.90 8.24 -1.74
C ASP A 224 86.48 8.75 -2.10
N PRO A 225 86.24 9.44 -3.24
CA PRO A 225 84.88 9.84 -3.67
C PRO A 225 83.93 8.67 -3.99
N ILE A 226 84.47 7.50 -4.35
CA ILE A 226 83.68 6.28 -4.62
C ILE A 226 83.25 5.61 -3.32
N GLU A 227 84.07 5.66 -2.27
CA GLU A 227 83.72 5.11 -0.98
C GLU A 227 82.57 5.93 -0.34
N ILE A 228 82.64 7.27 -0.43
CA ILE A 228 81.56 8.18 -0.05
C ILE A 228 80.30 7.93 -0.90
N GLY A 229 80.44 7.74 -2.22
CA GLY A 229 79.32 7.44 -3.12
C GLY A 229 78.62 6.11 -2.81
N ASN A 230 79.38 5.06 -2.49
CA ASN A 230 78.81 3.78 -2.07
C ASN A 230 78.13 3.86 -0.70
N GLN A 231 78.70 4.64 0.23
CA GLN A 231 78.07 4.91 1.53
C GLN A 231 76.76 5.68 1.36
N GLU A 232 76.72 6.66 0.45
CA GLU A 232 75.52 7.45 0.18
C GLU A 232 74.44 6.65 -0.56
N ILE A 233 74.81 5.76 -1.49
CA ILE A 233 73.88 4.81 -2.14
C ILE A 233 73.33 3.81 -1.13
N ALA A 234 74.15 3.31 -0.21
CA ALA A 234 73.71 2.44 0.87
C ALA A 234 72.76 3.19 1.83
N ARG A 235 73.04 4.46 2.10
CA ARG A 235 72.19 5.34 2.90
C ARG A 235 70.85 5.62 2.22
N GLN A 236 70.84 5.90 0.92
CA GLN A 236 69.63 6.08 0.13
C GLN A 236 68.79 4.80 0.06
N LYS A 237 69.41 3.62 -0.10
CA LYS A 237 68.69 2.34 -0.01
C LYS A 237 68.08 2.11 1.36
N ALA A 238 68.84 2.40 2.44
CA ALA A 238 68.31 2.30 3.80
C ALA A 238 67.14 3.27 4.05
N VAL A 239 67.20 4.49 3.50
CA VAL A 239 66.11 5.48 3.57
C VAL A 239 64.91 5.05 2.74
N SER A 240 65.11 4.51 1.54
CA SER A 240 64.04 4.00 0.67
C SER A 240 63.34 2.78 1.29
N ASP A 241 64.10 1.85 1.86
CA ASP A 241 63.56 0.70 2.58
C ASP A 241 62.80 1.11 3.86
N ALA A 242 63.30 2.14 4.57
CA ALA A 242 62.61 2.71 5.72
C ALA A 242 61.29 3.40 5.30
N MET A 243 61.30 4.14 4.19
CA MET A 243 60.13 4.82 3.64
C MET A 243 59.07 3.84 3.14
N SER A 244 59.49 2.77 2.44
CA SER A 244 58.61 1.69 1.97
C SER A 244 57.90 1.00 3.14
N LYS A 245 58.65 0.64 4.19
CA LYS A 245 58.08 0.09 5.43
C LYS A 245 57.11 1.05 6.12
N GLN A 246 57.41 2.34 6.12
CA GLN A 246 56.55 3.37 6.70
C GLN A 246 55.24 3.53 5.90
N MET A 247 55.30 3.42 4.58
CA MET A 247 54.14 3.48 3.70
C MET A 247 53.25 2.23 3.82
N ASP A 248 53.85 1.04 3.96
CA ASP A 248 53.11 -0.20 4.23
C ASP A 248 52.40 -0.18 5.59
N LEU A 249 53.04 0.39 6.60
CA LEU A 249 52.42 0.64 7.91
C LEU A 249 51.26 1.62 7.82
N ALA A 250 51.40 2.70 7.05
CA ALA A 250 50.34 3.67 6.84
C ALA A 250 49.14 3.08 6.07
N ASN A 251 49.39 2.25 5.06
CA ASN A 251 48.34 1.58 4.29
C ASN A 251 47.58 0.55 5.16
N LYS A 252 48.29 -0.20 6.01
CA LYS A 252 47.66 -1.10 6.99
C LYS A 252 46.82 -0.33 8.02
N ALA A 253 47.31 0.81 8.52
CA ALA A 253 46.57 1.65 9.45
C ALA A 253 45.28 2.19 8.83
N ARG A 254 45.33 2.70 7.59
CA ARG A 254 44.14 3.17 6.84
C ARG A 254 43.14 2.05 6.57
N ALA A 255 43.60 0.86 6.20
CA ALA A 255 42.72 -0.29 5.98
C ALA A 255 42.00 -0.72 7.26
N GLU A 256 42.68 -0.67 8.40
CA GLU A 256 42.10 -0.99 9.70
C GLU A 256 41.11 0.10 10.17
N GLU A 257 41.43 1.36 9.92
CA GLU A 257 40.56 2.51 10.22
C GLU A 257 39.26 2.47 9.40
N ASN A 258 39.36 2.22 8.09
CA ASN A 258 38.19 2.04 7.22
C ASN A 258 37.31 0.86 7.66
N LYS A 259 37.93 -0.24 8.12
CA LYS A 259 37.19 -1.39 8.65
C LYS A 259 36.43 -1.05 9.93
N LYS A 260 37.05 -0.31 10.85
CA LYS A 260 36.41 0.20 12.08
C LYS A 260 35.27 1.17 11.77
N GLU A 261 35.41 2.02 10.77
CA GLU A 261 34.34 2.94 10.37
C GLU A 261 33.15 2.20 9.74
N LEU A 262 33.42 1.20 8.89
CA LEU A 262 32.39 0.32 8.32
C LEU A 262 31.60 -0.42 9.40
N GLU A 263 32.27 -0.95 10.43
CA GLU A 263 31.60 -1.59 11.57
C GLU A 263 30.76 -0.58 12.37
N LYS A 264 31.27 0.63 12.64
CA LYS A 264 30.49 1.68 13.31
C LYS A 264 29.24 2.07 12.51
N ARG A 265 29.34 2.21 11.18
CA ARG A 265 28.19 2.52 10.32
C ARG A 265 27.16 1.39 10.33
N LYS A 266 27.59 0.13 10.32
CA LYS A 266 26.69 -1.04 10.45
C LYS A 266 25.95 -1.05 11.79
N ILE A 267 26.66 -0.80 12.89
CA ILE A 267 26.05 -0.73 14.23
C ILE A 267 25.03 0.42 14.30
N ALA A 268 25.38 1.61 13.78
CA ALA A 268 24.46 2.75 13.75
C ALA A 268 23.21 2.50 12.88
N ALA A 269 23.36 1.79 11.76
CA ALA A 269 22.24 1.37 10.91
C ALA A 269 21.33 0.36 11.63
N GLN A 270 21.93 -0.60 12.35
CA GLN A 270 21.20 -1.58 13.14
C GLN A 270 20.41 -0.91 14.28
N GLU A 271 21.02 0.00 15.03
CA GLU A 271 20.34 0.75 16.09
C GLU A 271 19.15 1.59 15.57
N LYS A 272 19.30 2.21 14.40
CA LYS A 272 18.20 2.95 13.75
C LYS A 272 17.06 2.02 13.36
N ALA A 273 17.37 0.86 12.79
CA ALA A 273 16.37 -0.14 12.42
C ALA A 273 15.62 -0.67 13.66
N ASP A 274 16.33 -0.93 14.75
CA ASP A 274 15.72 -1.42 16.01
C ASP A 274 14.85 -0.34 16.67
N LYS A 275 15.27 0.94 16.63
CA LYS A 275 14.43 2.06 17.07
C LYS A 275 13.14 2.17 16.23
N LEU A 276 13.24 2.01 14.91
CA LEU A 276 12.10 2.08 14.01
C LEU A 276 11.08 0.95 14.29
N LYS A 277 11.59 -0.27 14.51
CA LYS A 277 10.77 -1.43 14.91
C LYS A 277 10.05 -1.17 16.24
N ALA A 278 10.77 -0.65 17.23
CA ALA A 278 10.18 -0.32 18.53
C ALA A 278 9.09 0.76 18.44
N THR A 279 9.22 1.75 17.55
CA THR A 279 8.17 2.76 17.31
C THR A 279 6.94 2.16 16.62
N ILE A 280 7.13 1.32 15.60
CA ILE A 280 6.03 0.65 14.89
C ILE A 280 5.24 -0.24 15.86
N GLU A 281 5.93 -0.97 16.74
CA GLU A 281 5.27 -1.86 17.70
C GLU A 281 4.48 -1.08 18.76
N LYS A 282 5.01 0.07 19.22
CA LYS A 282 4.25 0.97 20.10
C LYS A 282 3.00 1.53 19.43
N GLU A 283 3.09 1.94 18.17
CA GLU A 283 1.94 2.45 17.41
C GLU A 283 0.89 1.37 17.19
N LYS A 284 1.31 0.13 16.89
CA LYS A 284 0.42 -1.01 16.74
C LYS A 284 -0.36 -1.30 18.03
N ILE A 285 0.33 -1.31 19.17
CA ILE A 285 -0.30 -1.49 20.50
C ILE A 285 -1.26 -0.34 20.81
N ALA A 286 -0.91 0.91 20.46
CA ALA A 286 -1.78 2.06 20.66
C ALA A 286 -3.06 1.96 19.81
N LEU A 287 -2.95 1.51 18.56
CA LEU A 287 -4.07 1.33 17.65
C LEU A 287 -5.01 0.20 18.14
N GLU A 288 -4.44 -0.90 18.62
CA GLU A 288 -5.22 -2.01 19.20
C GLU A 288 -5.96 -1.58 20.47
N ASN A 289 -5.33 -0.80 21.34
CA ASN A 289 -5.97 -0.23 22.52
C ASN A 289 -7.12 0.74 22.16
N ARG A 290 -6.96 1.55 21.11
CA ARG A 290 -8.06 2.41 20.62
C ARG A 290 -9.24 1.60 20.11
N LYS A 291 -8.99 0.57 19.29
CA LYS A 291 -10.04 -0.36 18.82
C LYS A 291 -10.78 -1.01 19.98
N LEU A 292 -10.05 -1.45 21.02
CA LEU A 292 -10.65 -2.04 22.22
C LEU A 292 -11.51 -1.04 23.00
N GLN A 293 -11.08 0.22 23.12
CA GLN A 293 -11.86 1.27 23.78
C GLN A 293 -13.13 1.61 23.00
N GLU A 294 -13.06 1.69 21.68
CA GLU A 294 -14.22 1.92 20.81
C GLU A 294 -15.22 0.75 20.90
N ALA A 295 -14.73 -0.49 20.86
CA ALA A 295 -15.57 -1.67 21.05
C ALA A 295 -16.28 -1.66 22.41
N LYS A 296 -15.57 -1.31 23.50
CA LYS A 296 -16.17 -1.16 24.84
C LYS A 296 -17.22 -0.05 24.88
N ARG A 297 -16.99 1.08 24.23
CA ARG A 297 -17.98 2.18 24.13
C ARG A 297 -19.22 1.73 23.38
N LEU A 298 -19.04 1.06 22.24
CA LEU A 298 -20.14 0.54 21.44
C LEU A 298 -20.98 -0.47 22.24
N GLN A 299 -20.32 -1.38 22.96
CA GLN A 299 -21.01 -2.34 23.82
C GLN A 299 -21.82 -1.63 24.92
N LYS A 300 -21.23 -0.65 25.59
CA LYS A 300 -21.94 0.14 26.62
C LYS A 300 -23.17 0.86 26.05
N MET A 301 -23.07 1.41 24.84
CA MET A 301 -24.22 2.04 24.17
C MET A 301 -25.33 1.03 23.84
N LYS A 302 -24.96 -0.20 23.41
CA LYS A 302 -25.92 -1.28 23.18
C LYS A 302 -26.61 -1.71 24.47
N ASP A 303 -25.84 -1.86 25.55
CA ASP A 303 -26.37 -2.25 26.87
C ASP A 303 -27.30 -1.16 27.44
N ASP A 304 -26.91 0.12 27.35
CA ASP A 304 -27.75 1.25 27.78
C ASP A 304 -29.04 1.36 26.96
N ALA A 305 -28.97 1.09 25.65
CA ALA A 305 -30.15 1.06 24.78
C ALA A 305 -31.08 -0.12 25.12
N ALA A 306 -30.52 -1.31 25.39
CA ALA A 306 -31.26 -2.48 25.82
C ALA A 306 -31.97 -2.22 27.16
N TYR A 307 -31.26 -1.65 28.13
CA TYR A 307 -31.81 -1.30 29.44
C TYR A 307 -32.96 -0.29 29.33
N LYS A 308 -32.81 0.77 28.52
CA LYS A 308 -33.90 1.73 28.24
C LYS A 308 -35.11 1.06 27.60
N ARG A 309 -34.90 0.13 26.67
CA ARG A 309 -35.98 -0.65 26.04
C ARG A 309 -36.72 -1.51 27.06
N GLU A 310 -35.99 -2.14 27.97
CA GLU A 310 -36.58 -2.95 29.04
C GLU A 310 -37.37 -2.10 30.04
N GLN A 311 -36.86 -0.94 30.44
CA GLN A 311 -37.61 0.02 31.26
C GLN A 311 -38.91 0.48 30.58
N LEU A 312 -38.87 0.73 29.27
CA LEU A 312 -40.06 1.09 28.49
C LEU A 312 -41.06 -0.07 28.43
N LYS A 313 -40.60 -1.31 28.24
CA LYS A 313 -41.45 -2.50 28.30
C LYS A 313 -42.09 -2.65 29.68
N ALA A 314 -41.32 -2.52 30.75
CA ALA A 314 -41.83 -2.62 32.12
C ALA A 314 -42.86 -1.52 32.44
N LYS A 315 -42.59 -0.26 32.07
CA LYS A 315 -43.54 0.85 32.20
C LYS A 315 -44.82 0.62 31.41
N THR A 316 -44.72 0.08 30.19
CA THR A 316 -45.88 -0.21 29.34
C THR A 316 -46.69 -1.38 29.89
N ALA A 317 -46.03 -2.41 30.41
CA ALA A 317 -46.66 -3.56 31.06
C ALA A 317 -47.43 -3.16 32.34
N LEU A 318 -46.90 -2.21 33.12
CA LEU A 318 -47.59 -1.65 34.29
C LEU A 318 -48.79 -0.77 33.92
N LYS A 319 -48.77 -0.13 32.74
CA LYS A 319 -49.83 0.78 32.29
C LYS A 319 -50.98 0.06 31.57
N ASN A 320 -50.69 -1.09 30.95
CA ASN A 320 -51.69 -1.94 30.32
C ASN A 320 -52.30 -2.89 31.35
N LYS A 321 -53.59 -2.71 31.66
CA LYS A 321 -54.33 -3.72 32.43
C LYS A 321 -54.34 -5.03 31.66
N VAL A 322 -53.89 -6.10 32.31
CA VAL A 322 -53.96 -7.45 31.77
C VAL A 322 -55.43 -7.81 31.50
N VAL A 323 -55.67 -8.51 30.39
CA VAL A 323 -57.00 -8.95 29.97
C VAL A 323 -57.57 -9.86 31.06
N GLY A 324 -58.40 -9.27 31.93
CA GLY A 324 -58.94 -9.90 33.15
C GLY A 324 -59.28 -8.90 34.27
N GLU A 325 -58.65 -7.72 34.33
CA GLU A 325 -58.85 -6.77 35.45
C GLU A 325 -59.96 -5.73 35.26
N SER A 326 -60.66 -5.71 34.13
CA SER A 326 -61.75 -4.75 33.88
C SER A 326 -63.07 -5.44 33.61
N LYS A 327 -63.61 -6.12 34.63
CA LYS A 327 -65.05 -6.20 34.94
C LYS A 327 -65.29 -7.02 36.20
N SER A 328 -65.07 -6.39 37.35
CA SER A 328 -65.89 -6.69 38.52
C SER A 328 -66.01 -5.42 39.33
N LYS A 329 -67.12 -4.71 39.12
CA LYS A 329 -67.81 -3.97 40.18
C LYS A 329 -69.22 -3.63 39.70
N LYS A 330 -70.14 -3.98 40.59
CA LYS A 330 -71.61 -3.90 40.54
C LYS A 330 -72.13 -2.54 40.09
#